data_AF-A0A7C3YXM3-F1
#
_entry.id   AF-A0A7C3YXM3-F1
#
_cell.length_a   1.000
_cell.length_b   1.000
_cell.length_c   1.000
_cell.angle_alpha   90.00
_cell.angle_beta   90.00
_cell.angle_gamma   90.00
#
_symmetry.space_group_name_H-M   'P 1'
#
loop_
_entity.id
_entity.type
_entity.pdbx_description
1 polymer ?
#
loop_
_entity_poly.entity_id
_entity_poly.type
_entity_poly.pdbx_seq_one_letter_code
_entity_poly.pdbx_strand_id
1 'polypeptide(L)'
;MKPIRFGMVAGGLAVLGLVLWLSSTTRAAQRQCPPFHLKTEDGKIINPLTGENADQPYSSRQTCGACHNYDEITQGYHFQQGWNKIKDDYSKDKPWVLSDGMMGKF
;
A
#
# COMPACT_ATOMS: atom_id res chain seq x y z
N MET A 1 57.94 -12.91 -9.65
CA MET A 1 56.95 -11.97 -9.05
C MET A 1 55.65 -12.14 -9.84
N LYS A 2 54.54 -12.56 -9.20
CA LYS A 2 53.31 -13.08 -9.86
C LYS A 2 52.26 -11.96 -10.10
N PRO A 3 52.08 -11.44 -11.32
CA PRO A 3 51.08 -10.39 -11.61
C PRO A 3 49.64 -10.95 -11.77
N ILE A 4 49.48 -12.27 -11.85
CA ILE A 4 48.21 -12.92 -12.23
C ILE A 4 47.15 -12.86 -11.10
N ARG A 5 47.55 -12.70 -9.84
CA ARG A 5 46.62 -12.70 -8.69
C ARG A 5 45.82 -11.40 -8.52
N PHE A 6 46.27 -10.29 -9.10
CA PHE A 6 45.59 -8.99 -8.94
C PHE A 6 44.39 -8.81 -9.91
N GLY A 7 44.49 -9.34 -11.12
CA GLY A 7 43.40 -9.22 -12.12
C GLY A 7 42.15 -10.03 -11.78
N MET A 8 42.30 -11.17 -11.10
CA MET A 8 41.18 -12.05 -10.73
C MET A 8 40.31 -11.47 -9.61
N VAL A 9 40.90 -10.73 -8.67
CA VAL A 9 40.17 -10.06 -7.58
C VAL A 9 39.41 -8.84 -8.09
N ALA A 10 40.03 -8.05 -8.97
CA ALA A 10 39.39 -6.90 -9.60
C ALA A 10 38.21 -7.32 -10.52
N GLY A 11 38.39 -8.40 -11.30
CA GLY A 11 37.31 -8.96 -12.11
C GLY A 11 36.15 -9.51 -11.28
N GLY A 12 36.45 -10.20 -10.18
CA GLY A 12 35.43 -10.71 -9.24
C GLY A 12 34.61 -9.60 -8.57
N LEU A 13 35.27 -8.52 -8.13
CA LEU A 13 34.60 -7.36 -7.53
C LEU A 13 33.76 -6.57 -8.55
N ALA A 14 34.22 -6.45 -9.80
CA ALA A 14 33.45 -5.80 -10.85
C ALA A 14 32.18 -6.59 -11.22
N VAL A 15 32.27 -7.92 -11.30
CA VAL A 15 31.11 -8.79 -11.57
C VAL A 15 30.13 -8.76 -10.39
N LEU A 16 30.62 -8.82 -9.15
CA LEU A 16 29.76 -8.74 -7.95
C LEU A 16 29.07 -7.37 -7.86
N GLY A 17 29.79 -6.29 -8.15
CA GLY A 17 29.24 -4.93 -8.22
C GLY A 17 28.13 -4.82 -9.27
N LEU A 18 28.35 -5.38 -10.46
CA LEU A 18 27.36 -5.40 -11.55
C LEU A 18 26.11 -6.22 -11.17
N VAL A 19 26.28 -7.40 -10.58
CA VAL A 19 25.16 -8.25 -10.14
C VAL A 19 24.34 -7.56 -9.05
N LEU A 20 24.99 -6.90 -8.08
CA LEU A 20 24.30 -6.14 -7.03
C LEU A 20 23.56 -4.92 -7.61
N TRP A 21 24.13 -4.26 -8.62
CA TRP A 21 23.49 -3.13 -9.30
C TRP A 21 22.26 -3.56 -10.10
N LEU A 22 22.35 -4.65 -10.88
CA LEU A 22 21.20 -5.22 -11.61
C LEU A 22 20.11 -5.79 -10.69
N SER A 23 20.47 -6.29 -9.50
CA SER A 23 19.50 -6.81 -8.53
C SER A 23 18.72 -5.72 -7.80
N SER A 24 19.25 -4.48 -7.79
CA SER A 24 18.63 -3.36 -7.07
C SER A 24 17.49 -2.71 -7.85
N THR A 25 17.55 -2.71 -9.20
CA THR A 25 16.53 -2.06 -10.05
C THR A 25 15.25 -2.88 -10.20
N THR A 26 15.31 -4.21 -10.06
CA THR A 26 14.14 -5.10 -10.23
C THR A 26 13.21 -5.13 -9.02
N ARG A 27 13.71 -4.86 -7.80
CA ARG A 27 12.93 -5.02 -6.56
C ARG A 27 12.01 -3.84 -6.23
N ALA A 28 12.31 -2.65 -6.74
CA ALA A 28 11.52 -1.45 -6.45
C ALA A 28 10.14 -1.48 -7.15
N ALA A 29 10.08 -1.99 -8.38
CA ALA A 29 8.84 -2.04 -9.18
C ALA A 29 7.77 -2.99 -8.59
N GLN A 30 8.17 -4.01 -7.83
CA GLN A 30 7.24 -4.97 -7.21
C GLN A 30 6.47 -4.39 -6.00
N ARG A 31 6.79 -3.19 -5.52
CA ARG A 31 6.18 -2.62 -4.30
C ARG A 31 5.01 -1.67 -4.54
N GLN A 32 4.67 -1.37 -5.78
CA GLN A 32 3.53 -0.50 -6.10
C GLN A 32 2.34 -1.35 -6.55
N CYS A 33 1.15 -1.06 -6.02
CA CYS A 33 -0.07 -1.63 -6.60
C CYS A 33 -0.16 -1.22 -8.08
N PRO A 34 -0.43 -2.17 -8.99
CA PRO A 34 -0.71 -1.81 -10.38
C PRO A 34 -1.97 -0.94 -10.44
N PRO A 35 -2.20 -0.21 -11.53
CA PRO A 35 -3.44 0.53 -11.70
C PRO A 35 -4.67 -0.39 -11.53
N PHE A 36 -5.65 0.05 -10.74
CA PHE A 36 -6.92 -0.64 -10.54
C PHE A 36 -8.06 0.37 -10.50
N HIS A 37 -9.28 -0.11 -10.75
CA HIS A 37 -10.49 0.70 -10.61
C HIS A 37 -10.95 0.73 -9.15
N LEU A 38 -11.29 1.91 -8.66
CA LEU A 38 -12.04 2.06 -7.42
C LEU A 38 -13.44 1.47 -7.62
N LYS A 39 -14.00 0.90 -6.55
CA LYS A 39 -15.36 0.34 -6.58
C LYS A 39 -16.21 0.87 -5.45
N THR A 40 -17.51 1.00 -5.71
CA THR A 40 -18.56 1.18 -4.70
C THR A 40 -18.75 -0.10 -3.87
N GLU A 41 -19.54 -0.04 -2.79
CA GLU A 41 -19.83 -1.22 -1.96
C GLU A 41 -20.59 -2.33 -2.72
N ASP A 42 -21.45 -1.97 -3.68
CA ASP A 42 -22.13 -2.89 -4.59
C ASP A 42 -21.24 -3.34 -5.77
N GLY A 43 -19.97 -2.95 -5.80
CA GLY A 43 -18.97 -3.42 -6.75
C GLY A 43 -18.94 -2.71 -8.11
N LYS A 44 -19.68 -1.61 -8.28
CA LYS A 44 -19.64 -0.79 -9.50
C LYS A 44 -18.34 -0.02 -9.57
N ILE A 45 -17.85 0.21 -10.78
CA ILE A 45 -16.63 0.99 -11.01
C ILE A 45 -16.90 2.47 -10.70
N ILE A 46 -15.98 3.09 -9.97
CA ILE A 46 -15.89 4.54 -9.81
C ILE A 46 -14.81 5.03 -10.77
N ASN A 47 -15.19 5.88 -11.71
CA ASN A 47 -14.26 6.52 -12.64
C ASN A 47 -14.25 8.04 -12.43
N PRO A 48 -13.29 8.57 -11.65
CA PRO A 48 -13.23 10.00 -11.38
C PRO A 48 -12.84 10.85 -12.61
N LEU A 49 -12.30 10.23 -13.68
CA LEU A 49 -11.92 10.95 -14.90
C LEU A 49 -13.13 11.22 -15.81
N THR A 50 -14.13 10.35 -15.78
CA THR A 50 -15.37 10.49 -16.58
C THR A 50 -16.56 10.96 -15.76
N GLY A 51 -16.45 10.94 -14.43
CA GLY A 51 -17.55 11.25 -13.50
C GLY A 51 -18.47 10.07 -13.19
N GLU A 52 -18.23 8.89 -13.76
CA GLU A 52 -19.03 7.70 -13.49
C GLU A 52 -18.92 7.30 -12.01
N ASN A 53 -20.04 7.33 -11.28
CA ASN A 53 -20.13 7.05 -9.85
C ASN A 53 -19.14 7.86 -8.98
N ALA A 54 -18.64 9.01 -9.46
CA ALA A 54 -17.59 9.78 -8.78
C ALA A 54 -18.06 10.44 -7.47
N ASP A 55 -19.38 10.52 -7.26
CA ASP A 55 -20.05 11.01 -6.06
C ASP A 55 -20.29 9.91 -5.01
N GLN A 56 -20.05 8.64 -5.35
CA GLN A 56 -20.30 7.50 -4.48
C GLN A 56 -19.11 7.20 -3.57
N PRO A 57 -19.35 6.70 -2.35
CA PRO A 57 -18.26 6.27 -1.47
C PRO A 57 -17.54 5.06 -2.05
N TYR A 58 -16.20 5.07 -1.99
CA TYR A 58 -15.41 3.91 -2.37
C TYR A 58 -15.43 2.85 -1.25
N SER A 59 -15.46 1.58 -1.63
CA SER A 59 -15.34 0.44 -0.73
C SER A 59 -13.92 -0.11 -0.78
N SER A 60 -13.20 -0.01 0.35
CA SER A 60 -11.89 -0.63 0.51
C SER A 60 -11.99 -2.16 0.41
N ARG A 61 -13.12 -2.75 0.82
CA ARG A 61 -13.38 -4.18 0.69
C ARG A 61 -13.49 -4.62 -0.76
N GLN A 62 -14.32 -3.95 -1.57
CA GLN A 62 -14.49 -4.32 -2.98
C GLN A 62 -13.26 -3.97 -3.84
N THR A 63 -12.53 -2.92 -3.44
CA THR A 63 -11.38 -2.40 -4.19
C THR A 63 -10.09 -3.16 -3.85
N CYS A 64 -9.63 -3.08 -2.59
CA CYS A 64 -8.38 -3.72 -2.16
C CYS A 64 -8.55 -5.22 -1.95
N GLY A 65 -9.73 -5.65 -1.51
CA GLY A 65 -10.06 -7.07 -1.30
C GLY A 65 -10.07 -7.91 -2.58
N ALA A 66 -10.06 -7.27 -3.76
CA ALA A 66 -9.92 -7.96 -5.04
C ALA A 66 -8.52 -8.59 -5.23
N CYS A 67 -7.49 -8.03 -4.59
CA CYS A 67 -6.10 -8.46 -4.73
C CYS A 67 -5.46 -8.89 -3.40
N HIS A 68 -6.06 -8.54 -2.27
CA HIS A 68 -5.54 -8.78 -0.94
C HIS A 68 -6.59 -9.40 -0.03
N ASN A 69 -6.16 -10.13 0.99
CA ASN A 69 -7.08 -10.54 2.05
C ASN A 69 -7.50 -9.31 2.87
N TYR A 70 -8.74 -8.87 2.68
CA TYR A 70 -9.27 -7.69 3.35
C TYR A 70 -9.25 -7.84 4.88
N ASP A 71 -9.58 -9.02 5.39
CA ASP A 71 -9.62 -9.27 6.83
C ASP A 71 -8.22 -9.11 7.44
N GLU A 72 -7.18 -9.57 6.74
CA GLU A 72 -5.79 -9.38 7.16
C GLU A 72 -5.38 -7.90 7.13
N ILE A 73 -5.75 -7.15 6.08
CA ILE A 73 -5.46 -5.71 5.99
C ILE A 73 -6.02 -4.97 7.22
N THR A 74 -7.27 -5.25 7.58
CA THR A 74 -7.94 -4.57 8.70
C THR A 74 -7.32 -4.87 10.07
N GLN A 75 -6.47 -5.89 10.19
CA GLN A 75 -5.73 -6.17 11.42
C GLN A 75 -4.48 -5.30 11.58
N GLY A 76 -4.08 -4.55 10.55
CA GLY A 76 -2.93 -3.65 10.61
C GLY A 76 -3.11 -2.54 11.65
N TYR A 77 -2.00 -2.14 12.29
CA TYR A 77 -2.00 -1.17 13.40
C TYR A 77 -2.83 0.09 13.13
N HIS A 78 -2.73 0.66 11.92
CA HIS A 78 -3.48 1.86 11.54
C HIS A 78 -5.00 1.68 11.57
N PHE A 79 -5.50 0.49 11.24
CA PHE A 79 -6.94 0.17 11.27
C PHE A 79 -7.44 -0.17 12.66
N GLN A 80 -6.55 -0.49 13.61
CA GLN A 80 -6.95 -0.90 14.97
C GLN A 80 -6.96 0.26 15.98
N GLN A 81 -6.39 1.41 15.63
CA GLN A 81 -6.34 2.57 16.52
C GLN A 81 -7.75 3.08 16.83
N GLY A 82 -8.17 2.93 18.09
CA GLY A 82 -9.46 3.42 18.58
C GLY A 82 -10.67 2.55 18.21
N TRP A 83 -10.46 1.42 17.52
CA TRP A 83 -11.55 0.54 17.03
C TRP A 83 -12.44 0.02 18.17
N ASN A 84 -11.86 -0.31 19.32
CA ASN A 84 -12.58 -0.83 20.48
C ASN A 84 -13.27 0.23 21.36
N LYS A 85 -13.21 1.52 20.97
CA LYS A 85 -13.78 2.64 21.73
C LYS A 85 -14.70 3.55 20.89
N ILE A 86 -15.22 3.04 19.77
CA ILE A 86 -16.10 3.76 18.85
C ILE A 86 -17.39 4.19 19.54
N LYS A 87 -17.77 5.46 19.38
CA LYS A 87 -19.06 6.02 19.86
C LYS A 87 -19.56 7.11 18.91
N ASP A 88 -20.86 7.12 18.62
CA ASP A 88 -21.51 8.11 17.75
C ASP A 88 -21.48 9.53 18.36
N ASP A 89 -21.35 9.64 19.68
CA ASP A 89 -21.33 10.90 20.42
C ASP A 89 -19.91 11.30 20.92
N TYR A 90 -18.86 10.65 20.39
CA TYR A 90 -17.49 10.86 20.86
C TYR A 90 -17.04 12.33 20.78
N SER A 91 -17.39 13.03 19.70
CA SER A 91 -17.05 14.44 19.48
C SER A 91 -18.27 15.23 19.03
N LYS A 92 -18.76 16.12 19.90
CA LYS A 92 -19.91 17.01 19.62
C LYS A 92 -19.61 18.00 18.48
N ASP A 93 -18.39 18.53 18.45
CA ASP A 93 -18.00 19.54 17.46
C ASP A 93 -17.62 18.91 16.10
N LYS A 94 -17.29 17.62 16.10
CA LYS A 94 -16.90 16.86 14.90
C LYS A 94 -17.59 15.50 14.90
N PRO A 95 -18.87 15.42 14.51
CA PRO A 95 -19.67 14.20 14.59
C PRO A 95 -19.11 13.02 13.79
N TRP A 96 -18.26 13.28 12.79
CA TRP A 96 -17.58 12.23 12.04
C TRP A 96 -16.42 11.58 12.79
N VAL A 97 -15.88 12.18 13.86
CA VAL A 97 -14.79 11.59 14.65
C VAL A 97 -15.36 10.67 15.72
N LEU A 98 -15.10 9.37 15.59
CA LEU A 98 -15.79 8.35 16.38
C LEU A 98 -14.98 7.78 17.55
N SER A 99 -13.68 8.08 17.64
CA SER A 99 -12.80 7.55 18.70
C SER A 99 -11.56 8.43 18.96
N ASP A 100 -10.80 8.09 19.99
CA ASP A 100 -9.48 8.66 20.27
C ASP A 100 -8.42 8.27 19.21
N GLY A 101 -8.63 7.15 18.50
CA GLY A 101 -7.78 6.66 17.42
C GLY A 101 -8.13 7.23 16.04
N MET A 102 -8.07 6.41 14.99
CA MET A 102 -8.21 6.88 13.59
C MET A 102 -9.64 6.74 13.04
N MET A 103 -10.57 6.17 13.81
CA MET A 103 -11.94 5.94 13.35
C MET A 103 -12.66 7.26 13.07
N GLY A 104 -13.10 7.43 11.82
CA GLY A 104 -13.81 8.63 11.38
C GLY A 104 -12.93 9.89 11.29
N LYS A 105 -11.61 9.75 11.44
CA LYS A 105 -10.67 10.83 11.10
C LYS A 105 -10.34 10.72 9.61
N PHE A 106 -10.51 11.84 8.91
CA PHE A 106 -10.37 12.05 7.45
C PHE A 106 -11.55 11.58 6.62
#